data_AF-A0A812MX18-F1
#
_entry.id   AF-A0A812MX18-F1
#
_cell.length_a   1.000
_cell.length_b   1.000
_cell.length_c   1.000
_cell.angle_alpha   90.00
_cell.angle_beta   90.00
_cell.angle_gamma   90.00
#
_symmetry.space_group_name_H-M   'P 1'
#
loop_
_entity.id
_entity.type
_entity.pdbx_description
1 polymer ?
#
loop_
_entity_poly.entity_id
_entity_poly.type
_entity_poly.pdbx_seq_one_letter_code
_entity_poly.pdbx_strand_id
1 'polypeptide(L)'
;MGCCPSAAVSGDSLAPDAIFYVRDDHASTFQQVRLARDLHKAAGGTLWLEFIYEDVLEEVRKAFASSSTEDDDEALAAVLRSIEHNGWSVEFNESLVNLLSVARKYRMNFHALDDPEWSKDAFIAKYGSTLGGMRYLANRASHLDDHEGATSRWCDKIVQTRSQQPGPIVVLGGAEHGPALIEFMKARINVEVRFMYADFRQER
;
A
#
# COMPACT_ATOMS: atom_id res chain seq x y z
N MET A 1 0.21 -16.33 -47.47
CA MET A 1 1.03 -15.69 -46.43
C MET A 1 0.09 -15.05 -45.44
N GLY A 2 -0.11 -15.69 -44.28
CA GLY A 2 -1.02 -15.19 -43.25
C GLY A 2 -0.35 -14.07 -42.46
N CYS A 3 -0.96 -12.88 -42.45
CA CYS A 3 -0.65 -11.87 -41.44
C CYS A 3 -1.20 -12.36 -40.10
N CYS A 4 -0.32 -12.56 -39.13
CA CYS A 4 -0.71 -12.68 -37.74
C CYS A 4 -1.41 -11.37 -37.33
N PRO A 5 -2.61 -11.42 -36.74
CA PRO A 5 -3.18 -10.24 -36.12
C PRO A 5 -2.33 -9.91 -34.89
N SER A 6 -1.76 -8.70 -34.86
CA SER A 6 -1.23 -8.12 -33.62
C SER A 6 -2.31 -8.20 -32.56
N ALA A 7 -2.02 -8.92 -31.47
CA ALA A 7 -2.90 -8.96 -30.32
C ALA A 7 -3.12 -7.51 -29.85
N ALA A 8 -4.39 -7.12 -29.78
CA ALA A 8 -4.79 -5.85 -29.18
C ALA A 8 -4.25 -5.81 -27.75
N VAL A 9 -3.40 -4.84 -27.45
CA VAL A 9 -3.07 -4.48 -26.07
C VAL A 9 -4.38 -3.94 -25.48
N SER A 10 -5.01 -4.72 -24.61
CA SER A 10 -6.26 -4.34 -23.93
C SER A 10 -6.08 -2.98 -23.25
N GLY A 11 -6.99 -2.05 -23.48
CA GLY A 11 -7.01 -0.71 -22.90
C GLY A 11 -7.34 -0.67 -21.40
N ASP A 12 -6.92 -1.68 -20.63
CA ASP A 12 -7.19 -1.85 -19.20
C ASP A 12 -5.97 -1.55 -18.31
N SER A 13 -4.79 -1.29 -18.90
CA SER A 13 -3.58 -0.96 -18.13
C SER A 13 -3.55 0.50 -17.70
N LEU A 14 -3.06 0.76 -16.49
CA LEU A 14 -2.85 2.10 -15.96
C LEU A 14 -1.65 2.76 -16.65
N ALA A 15 -1.69 4.10 -16.75
CA ALA A 15 -0.57 4.86 -17.28
C ALA A 15 0.68 4.67 -16.41
N PRO A 16 1.90 4.57 -16.99
CA PRO A 16 3.13 4.31 -16.24
C PRO A 16 3.48 5.36 -15.19
N ASP A 17 2.92 6.56 -15.28
CA ASP A 17 3.14 7.67 -14.37
C ASP A 17 1.96 7.88 -13.41
N ALA A 18 0.92 7.04 -13.48
CA ALA A 18 -0.26 7.16 -12.65
C ALA A 18 0.00 6.75 -11.20
N ILE A 19 -0.62 7.47 -10.27
CA ILE A 19 -0.66 7.11 -8.86
C ILE A 19 -2.12 7.00 -8.45
N PHE A 20 -2.49 5.85 -7.89
CA PHE A 20 -3.82 5.60 -7.38
C PHE A 20 -3.81 5.35 -5.88
N TYR A 21 -4.80 5.90 -5.20
CA TYR A 21 -5.09 5.63 -3.80
C TYR A 21 -6.31 4.73 -3.68
N VAL A 22 -6.17 3.65 -2.93
CA VAL A 22 -7.22 2.71 -2.55
C VAL A 22 -7.49 2.96 -1.09
N ARG A 23 -8.70 3.41 -0.80
CA ARG A 23 -9.16 3.67 0.56
C ARG A 23 -9.45 2.34 1.25
N ASP A 24 -8.96 2.22 2.48
CA ASP A 24 -9.29 1.16 3.41
C ASP A 24 -10.06 1.71 4.62
N ASP A 25 -11.06 0.99 5.11
CA ASP A 25 -11.83 1.39 6.29
C ASP A 25 -11.49 0.56 7.55
N HIS A 26 -10.58 -0.42 7.42
CA HIS A 26 -10.21 -1.39 8.43
C HIS A 26 -11.42 -2.15 9.02
N ALA A 27 -12.55 -2.19 8.31
CA ALA A 27 -13.81 -2.74 8.80
C ALA A 27 -14.32 -3.89 7.93
N SER A 28 -13.86 -4.02 6.70
CA SER A 28 -14.26 -5.09 5.78
C SER A 28 -13.14 -5.51 4.84
N THR A 29 -13.28 -6.68 4.23
CA THR A 29 -12.35 -7.20 3.22
C THR A 29 -12.63 -6.68 1.81
N PHE A 30 -13.67 -5.87 1.64
CA PHE A 30 -14.21 -5.50 0.33
C PHE A 30 -13.18 -4.79 -0.55
N GLN A 31 -12.35 -3.92 0.05
CA GLN A 31 -11.36 -3.15 -0.68
C GLN A 31 -10.17 -3.99 -1.12
N GLN A 32 -9.67 -4.88 -0.26
CA GLN A 32 -8.61 -5.84 -0.58
C GLN A 32 -9.05 -6.79 -1.70
N VAL A 33 -10.26 -7.34 -1.59
CA VAL A 33 -10.80 -8.28 -2.59
C VAL A 33 -11.00 -7.59 -3.93
N ARG A 34 -11.52 -6.36 -3.94
CA ARG A 34 -11.68 -5.57 -5.16
C ARG A 34 -10.33 -5.19 -5.77
N LEU A 35 -9.39 -4.74 -4.93
CA LEU A 35 -8.03 -4.43 -5.36
C LEU A 35 -7.35 -5.65 -5.96
N ALA A 36 -7.42 -6.82 -5.33
CA ALA A 36 -6.87 -8.07 -5.85
C ALA A 36 -7.39 -8.40 -7.26
N ARG A 37 -8.66 -8.10 -7.56
CA ARG A 37 -9.22 -8.30 -8.91
C ARG A 37 -8.63 -7.33 -9.93
N ASP A 38 -8.37 -6.09 -9.53
CA ASP A 38 -7.94 -5.01 -10.43
C ASP A 38 -6.42 -4.77 -10.47
N LEU A 39 -5.63 -5.40 -9.60
CA LEU A 39 -4.17 -5.21 -9.55
C LEU A 39 -3.46 -5.53 -10.88
N HIS A 40 -4.05 -6.38 -11.73
CA HIS A 40 -3.55 -6.65 -13.07
C HIS A 40 -3.39 -5.38 -13.94
N LYS A 41 -4.19 -4.34 -13.67
CA LYS A 41 -4.13 -3.06 -14.38
C LYS A 41 -2.84 -2.30 -14.07
N ALA A 42 -2.23 -2.57 -12.92
CA ALA A 42 -0.97 -1.99 -12.45
C ALA A 42 0.23 -2.95 -12.60
N ALA A 43 0.13 -3.98 -13.45
CA ALA A 43 1.18 -4.97 -13.63
C ALA A 43 2.56 -4.33 -13.91
N GLY A 44 3.60 -4.85 -13.25
CA GLY A 44 4.96 -4.28 -13.30
C GLY A 44 5.17 -3.00 -12.49
N GLY A 45 4.13 -2.47 -11.84
CA GLY A 45 4.18 -1.27 -11.00
C GLY A 45 4.56 -1.56 -9.54
N THR A 46 4.15 -0.64 -8.65
CA THR A 46 4.45 -0.72 -7.21
C THR A 46 3.17 -0.66 -6.37
N LEU A 47 3.05 -1.54 -5.38
CA LEU A 47 1.98 -1.55 -4.38
C LEU A 47 2.52 -1.10 -3.00
N TRP A 48 1.98 -0.02 -2.45
CA TRP A 48 2.27 0.42 -1.09
C TRP A 48 1.16 0.01 -0.12
N LEU A 49 1.54 -0.53 1.04
CA LEU A 49 0.63 -1.07 2.04
C LEU A 49 0.87 -0.42 3.40
N GLU A 50 -0.19 0.00 4.08
CA GLU A 50 -0.12 0.53 5.45
C GLU A 50 0.19 -0.54 6.52
N PHE A 51 -0.31 -1.76 6.30
CA PHE A 51 -0.59 -2.70 7.38
C PHE A 51 0.56 -3.61 7.80
N ILE A 52 1.64 -3.62 7.03
CA ILE A 52 2.76 -4.56 7.18
C ILE A 52 4.03 -3.72 7.09
N TYR A 53 4.98 -3.95 8.00
CA TYR A 53 6.24 -3.23 8.02
C TYR A 53 7.23 -3.74 6.95
N GLU A 54 8.20 -2.89 6.60
CA GLU A 54 9.10 -3.11 5.46
C GLU A 54 10.02 -4.32 5.67
N ASP A 55 10.42 -4.61 6.90
CA ASP A 55 11.26 -5.76 7.26
C ASP A 55 10.56 -7.09 6.94
N VAL A 56 9.28 -7.19 7.28
CA VAL A 56 8.47 -8.37 6.94
C VAL A 56 8.29 -8.47 5.42
N LEU A 57 7.99 -7.36 4.73
CA LEU A 57 7.83 -7.36 3.27
C LEU A 57 9.15 -7.65 2.53
N GLU A 58 10.30 -7.30 3.10
CA GLU A 58 11.61 -7.62 2.53
C GLU A 58 11.84 -9.12 2.46
N GLU A 59 11.49 -9.86 3.51
CA GLU A 59 11.58 -11.32 3.51
C GLU A 59 10.65 -11.96 2.48
N VAL A 60 9.44 -11.42 2.29
CA VAL A 60 8.54 -11.87 1.22
C VAL A 60 9.15 -11.63 -0.16
N ARG A 61 9.77 -10.47 -0.40
CA ARG A 61 10.45 -10.20 -1.68
C ARG A 61 11.63 -11.15 -1.92
N LYS A 62 12.40 -11.49 -0.87
CA LYS A 62 13.50 -12.47 -0.95
C LYS A 62 12.99 -13.85 -1.31
N ALA A 63 11.95 -14.33 -0.62
CA ALA A 63 11.28 -15.59 -0.96
C ALA A 63 10.77 -15.57 -2.40
N PHE A 64 10.14 -14.46 -2.82
CA PHE A 64 9.57 -14.36 -4.16
C PHE A 64 10.59 -14.31 -5.30
N ALA A 65 11.84 -13.95 -5.00
CA ALA A 65 12.94 -14.01 -5.96
C ALA A 65 13.49 -15.44 -6.14
N SER A 66 13.13 -16.37 -5.25
CA SER A 66 13.50 -17.78 -5.34
C SER A 66 12.60 -18.53 -6.35
N SER A 67 13.10 -19.66 -6.87
CA SER A 67 12.32 -20.53 -7.76
C SER A 67 11.43 -21.54 -7.01
N SER A 68 11.41 -21.50 -5.68
CA SER A 68 10.67 -22.43 -4.81
C SER A 68 9.33 -21.85 -4.41
N THR A 69 8.25 -22.60 -4.60
CA THR A 69 6.92 -22.21 -4.08
C THR A 69 6.77 -22.47 -2.59
N GLU A 70 7.61 -23.33 -1.99
CA GLU A 70 7.57 -23.59 -0.54
C GLU A 70 8.04 -22.36 0.25
N ASP A 71 9.04 -21.64 -0.26
CA ASP A 71 9.55 -20.40 0.34
C ASP A 71 8.46 -19.31 0.36
N ASP A 72 7.59 -19.31 -0.65
CA ASP A 72 6.48 -18.35 -0.76
C ASP A 72 5.46 -18.57 0.35
N ASP A 73 5.04 -19.81 0.56
CA ASP A 73 4.03 -20.16 1.56
C ASP A 73 4.55 -19.86 2.98
N GLU A 74 5.83 -20.14 3.25
CA GLU A 74 6.46 -19.80 4.52
C GLU A 74 6.51 -18.28 4.76
N ALA A 75 6.92 -17.51 3.75
CA ALA A 75 7.00 -16.06 3.84
C ALA A 75 5.61 -15.41 4.01
N LEU A 76 4.60 -15.89 3.29
CA LEU A 76 3.22 -15.41 3.43
C LEU A 76 2.63 -15.78 4.79
N ALA A 77 2.95 -16.96 5.33
CA ALA A 77 2.56 -17.33 6.69
C ALA A 77 3.27 -16.46 7.75
N ALA A 78 4.50 -16.02 7.50
CA ALA A 78 5.21 -15.09 8.37
C ALA A 78 4.52 -13.71 8.41
N VAL A 79 4.06 -13.22 7.25
CA VAL A 79 3.23 -12.00 7.19
C VAL A 79 1.99 -12.15 8.04
N LEU A 80 1.26 -13.26 7.88
CA LEU A 80 0.01 -13.50 8.63
C LEU A 80 0.26 -13.42 10.15
N ARG A 81 1.27 -14.14 10.66
CA ARG A 81 1.68 -14.09 12.07
C ARG A 81 2.07 -12.68 12.52
N SER A 82 2.71 -11.89 11.64
CA SER A 82 3.12 -10.53 11.96
C SER A 82 1.95 -9.56 12.15
N ILE A 83 0.79 -9.82 11.55
CA ILE A 83 -0.39 -8.92 11.63
C ILE A 83 -1.51 -9.46 12.53
N GLU A 84 -1.47 -10.74 12.93
CA GLU A 84 -2.48 -11.37 13.79
C GLU A 84 -2.74 -10.63 15.11
N HIS A 85 -1.72 -9.99 15.67
CA HIS A 85 -1.84 -9.28 16.94
C HIS A 85 -2.56 -7.92 16.85
N ASN A 86 -2.91 -7.45 15.64
CA ASN A 86 -3.60 -6.17 15.42
C ASN A 86 -5.10 -6.21 15.78
N GLY A 87 -5.66 -7.38 16.08
CA GLY A 87 -7.06 -7.53 16.46
C GLY A 87 -8.06 -7.45 15.31
N TRP A 88 -7.58 -7.52 14.06
CA TRP A 88 -8.43 -7.65 12.86
C TRP A 88 -8.97 -9.07 12.70
N SER A 89 -10.00 -9.24 11.87
CA SER A 89 -10.54 -10.56 11.59
C SER A 89 -9.54 -11.41 10.79
N VAL A 90 -9.66 -12.74 10.89
CA VAL A 90 -8.83 -13.68 10.15
C VAL A 90 -8.96 -13.42 8.65
N GLU A 91 -10.18 -13.23 8.16
CA GLU A 91 -10.47 -12.97 6.75
C GLU A 91 -9.85 -11.67 6.25
N PHE A 92 -9.80 -10.64 7.10
CA PHE A 92 -9.12 -9.39 6.78
C PHE A 92 -7.62 -9.59 6.61
N ASN A 93 -7.00 -10.28 7.57
CA ASN A 93 -5.57 -10.60 7.51
C ASN A 93 -5.24 -11.46 6.27
N GLU A 94 -6.04 -12.49 5.98
CA GLU A 94 -5.89 -13.31 4.78
C GLU A 94 -6.04 -12.49 3.49
N SER A 95 -6.97 -11.53 3.47
CA SER A 95 -7.16 -10.65 2.31
C SER A 95 -5.96 -9.75 2.04
N LEU A 96 -5.27 -9.28 3.08
CA LEU A 96 -4.01 -8.53 2.97
C LEU A 96 -2.88 -9.40 2.43
N VAL A 97 -2.73 -10.63 2.96
CA VAL A 97 -1.73 -11.59 2.48
C VAL A 97 -1.97 -11.95 1.01
N ASN A 98 -3.23 -12.15 0.61
CA ASN A 98 -3.58 -12.44 -0.78
C ASN A 98 -3.16 -11.32 -1.76
N LEU A 99 -3.13 -10.05 -1.33
CA LEU A 99 -2.63 -8.97 -2.19
C LEU A 99 -1.15 -9.17 -2.57
N LEU A 100 -0.32 -9.73 -1.68
CA LEU A 100 1.09 -10.03 -1.95
C LEU A 100 1.23 -11.13 -3.01
N SER A 101 0.43 -12.20 -2.90
CA SER A 101 0.38 -13.27 -3.90
C SER A 101 -0.05 -12.75 -5.28
N VAL A 102 -1.03 -11.84 -5.30
CA VAL A 102 -1.49 -11.20 -6.54
C VAL A 102 -0.44 -10.23 -7.10
N ALA A 103 0.23 -9.45 -6.26
CA ALA A 103 1.33 -8.56 -6.66
C ALA A 103 2.47 -9.36 -7.33
N ARG A 104 2.86 -10.51 -6.76
CA ARG A 104 3.82 -11.44 -7.37
C ARG A 104 3.39 -11.88 -8.76
N LYS A 105 2.13 -12.35 -8.90
CA LYS A 105 1.57 -12.82 -10.17
C LYS A 105 1.70 -11.77 -11.28
N TYR A 106 1.52 -10.49 -10.93
CA TYR A 106 1.62 -9.37 -11.86
C TYR A 106 2.98 -8.66 -11.84
N ARG A 107 4.01 -9.28 -11.25
CA ARG A 107 5.39 -8.79 -11.18
C ARG A 107 5.50 -7.37 -10.62
N MET A 108 4.66 -7.05 -9.65
CA MET A 108 4.70 -5.76 -8.98
C MET A 108 5.73 -5.79 -7.85
N ASN A 109 6.39 -4.66 -7.63
CA ASN A 109 7.08 -4.40 -6.37
C ASN A 109 6.04 -4.08 -5.29
N PHE A 110 6.38 -4.29 -4.03
CA PHE A 110 5.53 -3.89 -2.91
C PHE A 110 6.36 -3.40 -1.73
N HIS A 111 5.83 -2.42 -0.98
CA HIS A 111 6.53 -1.74 0.12
C HIS A 111 5.55 -1.29 1.22
N ALA A 112 6.09 -1.01 2.40
CA ALA A 112 5.39 -0.60 3.61
C ALA A 112 5.34 0.92 3.76
N LEU A 113 4.15 1.47 3.94
CA LEU A 113 3.97 2.90 4.22
C LEU A 113 4.47 3.26 5.62
N ASP A 114 4.14 2.44 6.63
CA ASP A 114 4.51 2.70 8.01
C ASP A 114 5.89 2.15 8.40
N ASP A 115 6.50 2.79 9.40
CA ASP A 115 7.76 2.36 10.01
C ASP A 115 7.53 2.06 11.50
N PRO A 116 8.20 1.02 12.06
CA PRO A 116 8.04 0.64 13.46
C PRO A 116 8.30 1.76 14.48
N GLU A 117 9.20 2.70 14.15
CA GLU A 117 9.52 3.85 15.00
C GLU A 117 8.36 4.85 15.18
N TRP A 118 7.34 4.78 14.32
CA TRP A 118 6.11 5.58 14.39
C TRP A 118 4.91 4.77 14.87
N SER A 119 5.12 3.53 15.29
CA SER A 119 4.07 2.68 15.85
C SER A 119 3.52 3.24 17.17
N LYS A 120 2.29 2.86 17.52
CA LYS A 120 1.69 3.20 18.82
C LYS A 120 2.60 2.82 19.98
N ASP A 121 3.24 1.65 19.91
CA ASP A 121 4.15 1.16 20.94
C ASP A 121 5.41 2.02 21.04
N ALA A 122 5.98 2.48 19.94
CA ALA A 122 7.11 3.42 19.95
C ALA A 122 6.74 4.75 20.61
N PHE A 123 5.54 5.28 20.35
CA PHE A 123 5.03 6.47 21.03
C PHE A 123 4.79 6.24 22.53
N ILE A 124 4.25 5.09 22.92
CA ILE A 124 4.05 4.72 24.33
C ILE A 124 5.40 4.58 25.04
N ALA A 125 6.38 3.94 24.41
CA ALA A 125 7.72 3.80 24.97
C ALA A 125 8.41 5.16 25.17
N LYS A 126 8.21 6.10 24.24
CA LYS A 126 8.84 7.44 24.28
C LYS A 126 8.16 8.41 25.24
N TYR A 127 6.83 8.40 25.32
CA TYR A 127 6.06 9.44 26.02
C TYR A 127 5.18 8.93 27.17
N GLY A 128 5.20 7.62 27.46
CA GLY A 128 4.29 6.97 28.40
C GLY A 128 2.92 6.66 27.79
N SER A 129 2.13 5.81 28.46
CA SER A 129 0.88 5.23 27.89
C SER A 129 -0.12 6.28 27.37
N THR A 130 -0.64 7.16 28.23
CA THR A 130 -1.69 8.12 27.84
C THR A 130 -1.19 9.16 26.84
N LEU A 131 -0.05 9.81 27.12
CA LEU A 131 0.49 10.85 26.25
C LEU A 131 1.01 10.27 24.92
N GLY A 132 1.61 9.08 24.96
CA GLY A 132 2.03 8.33 23.78
C GLY A 132 0.84 8.00 22.87
N GLY A 133 -0.24 7.46 23.44
CA GLY A 133 -1.46 7.20 22.68
C GLY A 133 -2.04 8.45 22.01
N MET A 134 -2.12 9.58 22.73
CA MET A 134 -2.59 10.84 22.15
C MET A 134 -1.67 11.37 21.04
N ARG A 135 -0.35 11.30 21.22
CA ARG A 135 0.63 11.75 20.23
C ARG A 135 0.64 10.85 18.99
N TYR A 136 0.48 9.54 19.16
CA TYR A 136 0.30 8.61 18.05
C TYR A 136 -0.92 8.99 17.22
N LEU A 137 -2.09 9.18 17.86
CA LEU A 137 -3.31 9.58 17.15
C LEU A 137 -3.15 10.95 16.46
N ALA A 138 -2.50 11.92 17.09
CA ALA A 138 -2.22 13.22 16.47
C ALA A 138 -1.29 13.09 15.25
N ASN A 139 -0.30 12.19 15.30
CA ASN A 139 0.58 11.93 14.16
C ASN A 139 -0.18 11.29 12.98
N ARG A 140 -1.09 10.35 13.28
CA ARG A 140 -1.95 9.70 12.28
C ARG A 140 -2.94 10.68 11.66
N ALA A 141 -3.53 11.56 12.46
CA ALA A 141 -4.51 12.54 12.01
C ALA A 141 -3.90 13.84 11.45
N SER A 142 -2.56 13.93 11.33
CA SER A 142 -1.92 15.14 10.84
C SER A 142 -2.26 15.38 9.36
N HIS A 143 -2.82 16.55 9.08
CA HIS A 143 -3.05 17.06 7.73
C HIS A 143 -1.99 18.10 7.33
N LEU A 144 -0.82 18.07 7.97
CA LEU A 144 0.30 18.95 7.64
C LEU A 144 1.31 18.24 6.74
N ASP A 145 1.78 18.96 5.73
CA ASP A 145 2.88 18.55 4.85
C ASP A 145 4.23 18.96 5.48
N ASP A 146 4.57 18.33 6.61
CA ASP A 146 5.69 18.74 7.49
C ASP A 146 6.84 17.73 7.59
N HIS A 147 6.83 16.67 6.77
CA HIS A 147 7.69 15.49 6.86
C HIS A 147 7.63 14.71 8.20
N GLU A 148 6.72 15.06 9.11
CA GLU A 148 6.60 14.42 10.43
C GLU A 148 5.29 13.66 10.61
N GLY A 149 4.18 14.05 9.97
CA GLY A 149 2.90 13.32 10.01
C GLY A 149 2.91 12.03 9.19
N ALA A 150 2.02 11.06 9.50
CA ALA A 150 2.00 9.77 8.82
C ALA A 150 1.88 9.89 7.29
N THR A 151 0.84 10.57 6.81
CA THR A 151 0.64 10.81 5.36
C THR A 151 1.79 11.57 4.72
N SER A 152 2.37 12.52 5.46
CA SER A 152 3.50 13.34 5.00
C SER A 152 4.74 12.48 4.74
N ARG A 153 5.08 11.57 5.67
CA ARG A 153 6.19 10.62 5.51
C ARG A 153 5.91 9.59 4.41
N TRP A 154 4.68 9.12 4.29
CA TRP A 154 4.27 8.22 3.20
C TRP A 154 4.51 8.86 1.82
N CYS A 155 4.20 10.14 1.68
CA CYS A 155 4.48 10.89 0.44
C CYS A 155 5.98 10.94 0.14
N ASP A 156 6.86 11.07 1.15
CA ASP A 156 8.32 11.07 0.92
C ASP A 156 8.79 9.74 0.33
N LYS A 157 8.30 8.64 0.90
CA LYS A 157 8.58 7.28 0.40
C LYS A 157 8.10 7.09 -1.04
N ILE A 158 6.88 7.52 -1.35
CA ILE A 158 6.31 7.39 -2.70
C ILE A 158 7.07 8.25 -3.72
N VAL A 159 7.42 9.49 -3.37
CA VAL A 159 8.23 10.38 -4.21
C VAL A 159 9.60 9.77 -4.49
N GLN A 160 10.27 9.24 -3.46
CA GLN A 160 11.56 8.57 -3.61
C GLN A 160 11.46 7.38 -4.55
N THR A 161 10.49 6.48 -4.35
CA THR A 161 10.32 5.30 -5.22
C THR A 161 9.99 5.68 -6.65
N ARG A 162 9.14 6.69 -6.88
CA ARG A 162 8.84 7.17 -8.25
C ARG A 162 10.10 7.62 -9.00
N SER A 163 11.09 8.18 -8.29
CA SER A 163 12.36 8.59 -8.90
C SER A 163 13.27 7.41 -9.29
N GLN A 164 13.06 6.24 -8.69
CA GLN A 164 13.92 5.06 -8.83
C GLN A 164 13.28 3.93 -9.64
N GLN A 165 11.95 3.83 -9.61
CA GLN A 165 11.17 2.73 -10.18
C GLN A 165 10.04 3.31 -11.06
N PRO A 166 10.22 3.36 -12.38
CA PRO A 166 9.16 3.81 -13.28
C PRO A 166 8.04 2.75 -13.36
N GLY A 167 6.79 3.18 -13.23
CA GLY A 167 5.62 2.31 -13.28
C GLY A 167 4.44 2.87 -12.48
N PRO A 168 3.22 2.34 -12.71
CA PRO A 168 2.05 2.77 -11.98
C PRO A 168 2.21 2.47 -10.48
N ILE A 169 1.84 3.41 -9.64
CA ILE A 169 1.85 3.25 -8.18
C ILE A 169 0.42 3.08 -7.68
N VAL A 170 0.20 2.06 -6.87
CA VAL A 170 -1.06 1.86 -6.13
C VAL A 170 -0.74 1.93 -4.65
N VAL A 171 -1.50 2.72 -3.91
CA VAL A 171 -1.35 2.93 -2.46
C VAL A 171 -2.61 2.42 -1.79
N LEU A 172 -2.51 1.46 -0.88
CA LEU A 172 -3.60 1.02 -0.02
C LEU A 172 -3.35 1.53 1.40
N GLY A 173 -4.27 2.34 1.90
CA GLY A 173 -4.22 2.84 3.28
C GLY A 173 -5.56 3.37 3.76
N GLY A 174 -5.60 3.71 5.05
CA GLY A 174 -6.77 4.13 5.80
C GLY A 174 -7.41 5.40 5.24
N ALA A 175 -8.74 5.39 5.17
CA ALA A 175 -9.59 6.40 4.56
C ALA A 175 -9.17 7.87 4.76
N GLU A 176 -8.79 8.21 5.98
CA GLU A 176 -8.49 9.59 6.39
C GLU A 176 -7.22 10.14 5.72
N HIS A 177 -6.33 9.28 5.23
CA HIS A 177 -5.06 9.69 4.64
C HIS A 177 -5.16 10.07 3.16
N GLY A 178 -6.16 9.54 2.44
CA GLY A 178 -6.32 9.73 1.00
C GLY A 178 -6.38 11.21 0.56
N PRO A 179 -7.26 12.03 1.14
CA PRO A 179 -7.36 13.45 0.77
C PRO A 179 -6.06 14.22 0.98
N ALA A 180 -5.39 14.05 2.13
CA ALA A 180 -4.13 14.71 2.42
C ALA A 180 -3.01 14.24 1.47
N LEU A 181 -2.94 12.94 1.16
CA LEU A 181 -1.95 12.40 0.22
C LEU A 181 -2.11 13.02 -1.18
N ILE A 182 -3.35 13.19 -1.65
CA ILE A 182 -3.63 13.82 -2.95
C ILE A 182 -3.13 15.27 -2.97
N GLU A 183 -3.42 16.03 -1.92
CA GLU A 183 -2.98 17.43 -1.81
C GLU A 183 -1.45 17.55 -1.73
N PHE A 184 -0.79 16.73 -0.90
CA PHE A 184 0.67 16.77 -0.71
C PHE A 184 1.40 16.36 -1.98
N MET A 185 0.99 15.28 -2.64
CA MET A 185 1.64 14.84 -3.88
C MET A 185 1.49 15.88 -5.01
N LYS A 186 0.36 16.59 -5.06
CA LYS A 186 0.17 17.71 -5.99
C LYS A 186 1.10 18.88 -5.65
N ALA A 187 1.26 19.22 -4.39
CA ALA A 187 2.14 20.31 -3.95
C ALA A 187 3.63 19.99 -4.13
N ARG A 188 4.07 18.78 -3.75
CA ARG A 188 5.48 18.36 -3.76
C ARG A 188 6.04 18.15 -5.17
N ILE A 189 5.27 17.48 -6.03
CA ILE A 189 5.78 17.04 -7.35
C ILE A 189 4.83 17.28 -8.52
N ASN A 190 3.75 18.06 -8.31
CA ASN A 190 2.77 18.39 -9.35
C ASN A 190 2.09 17.16 -10.01
N VAL A 191 1.94 16.05 -9.27
CA VAL A 191 1.28 14.83 -9.76
C VAL A 191 -0.17 14.77 -9.30
N GLU A 192 -1.07 14.32 -10.17
CA GLU A 192 -2.45 14.04 -9.82
C GLU A 192 -2.56 12.61 -9.27
N VAL A 193 -2.83 12.48 -7.98
CA VAL A 193 -3.23 11.19 -7.37
C VAL A 193 -4.74 11.06 -7.47
N ARG A 194 -5.23 9.89 -7.89
CA ARG A 194 -6.66 9.62 -8.03
C ARG A 194 -7.09 8.50 -7.09
N PHE A 195 -8.29 8.59 -6.53
CA PHE A 195 -8.92 7.40 -5.97
C PHE A 195 -9.12 6.36 -7.08
N MET A 196 -8.72 5.12 -6.82
CA MET A 196 -8.91 4.01 -7.76
C MET A 196 -10.39 3.72 -8.00
N TYR A 197 -11.22 3.96 -6.99
CA TYR A 197 -12.63 3.61 -6.96
C TYR A 197 -13.50 4.85 -6.70
N ALA A 198 -14.48 5.07 -7.59
CA ALA A 198 -15.30 6.29 -7.62
C ALA A 198 -16.39 6.34 -6.54
N ASP A 199 -16.75 5.19 -5.96
CA ASP A 199 -17.70 5.03 -4.87
C ASP A 199 -17.25 5.71 -3.55
N PHE A 200 -16.04 6.27 -3.53
CA PHE A 200 -15.56 7.13 -2.46
C PHE A 200 -15.48 8.61 -2.83
N ARG A 201 -15.89 9.00 -4.04
CA ARG A 201 -16.07 10.42 -4.40
C ARG A 201 -17.40 10.96 -3.85
N GLN A 202 -17.68 10.74 -2.57
CA GLN A 202 -18.88 11.21 -1.86
C GLN A 202 -18.47 11.29 -0.37
N GLU A 203 -18.59 12.39 0.39
CA GLU A 203 -19.32 13.65 0.29
C GLU A 203 -18.54 14.72 1.08
N ARG A 204 -18.42 15.95 0.55
CA ARG A 204 -18.40 17.16 1.38
C ARG A 204 -19.77 17.80 1.28
#